data_AF-A0A1M7ZHX1-F1
#
_entry.id   AF-A0A1M7ZHX1-F1
#
_cell.length_a   1.000
_cell.length_b   1.000
_cell.length_c   1.000
_cell.angle_alpha   90.00
_cell.angle_beta   90.00
_cell.angle_gamma   90.00
#
_symmetry.space_group_name_H-M   'P 1'
#
loop_
_entity.id
_entity.type
_entity.pdbx_description
1 polymer ?
#
loop_
_entity_poly.entity_id
_entity_poly.type
_entity_poly.pdbx_seq_one_letter_code
_entity_poly.pdbx_strand_id
1 'polypeptide(L)'
;MEPLEILNIPNYYSSYYLFGFSQRFDLKYRPENRFERFNNRPFLIFRYKGKIGVIDNNDPHGTKPDLYDAVDLYFVTNKLKGNPNYEQSKIRPLFPHYPINILGLYLRTFGVSLIKKVPLKKLIHQLHILRKRPVFSMDKKSYSFHNYVFFSSNLWKKEPLTNQIRADFMQACQEDERINFEGGFVKRGDGDAMGFSDFVSEKIYPPKVFSDLSSKTLFALNNPAVLGAVSWRLAEYLSSGTFVISYPEAIELPVAMEHGKEIHYVEKSNDFKEVFDLIFDTPDYHHAISIGARAYFEKYCTPQAQVQYVLEILVGSN
;
A
#
# COMPACT_ATOMS: atom_id res chain seq x y z
N MET A 1 18.77 -15.47 -15.88
CA MET A 1 18.17 -14.15 -15.61
C MET A 1 19.30 -13.14 -15.51
N GLU A 2 19.11 -11.92 -16.03
CA GLU A 2 20.08 -10.82 -15.90
C GLU A 2 20.33 -10.52 -14.40
N PRO A 3 21.56 -10.18 -13.97
CA PRO A 3 21.80 -9.83 -12.58
C PRO A 3 21.27 -8.43 -12.23
N LEU A 4 20.70 -8.30 -11.03
CA LEU A 4 20.37 -7.00 -10.43
C LEU A 4 20.94 -6.96 -9.01
N GLU A 5 21.64 -5.89 -8.68
CA GLU A 5 22.34 -5.80 -7.41
C GLU A 5 21.47 -5.11 -6.35
N ILE A 6 21.37 -5.72 -5.17
CA ILE A 6 20.71 -5.14 -4.00
C ILE A 6 21.80 -4.62 -3.06
N LEU A 7 21.75 -3.34 -2.72
CA LEU A 7 22.85 -2.62 -2.04
C LEU A 7 22.62 -2.43 -0.54
N ASN A 8 21.43 -2.74 -0.03
CA ASN A 8 21.10 -2.73 1.40
C ASN A 8 20.14 -3.88 1.75
N ILE A 9 19.96 -4.14 3.05
CA ILE A 9 18.94 -5.07 3.55
C ILE A 9 17.67 -4.23 3.84
N PRO A 10 16.61 -4.28 3.02
CA PRO A 10 15.37 -3.55 3.27
C PRO A 10 14.58 -4.21 4.42
N ASN A 11 13.61 -3.49 5.00
CA ASN A 11 12.60 -4.11 5.86
C ASN A 11 11.38 -4.62 5.05
N TYR A 12 10.34 -5.09 5.74
CA TYR A 12 9.20 -5.77 5.12
C TYR A 12 8.37 -4.86 4.20
N TYR A 13 8.45 -3.54 4.32
CA TYR A 13 7.72 -2.63 3.44
C TYR A 13 8.15 -2.76 1.98
N SER A 14 9.41 -3.11 1.73
CA SER A 14 9.93 -3.27 0.37
C SER A 14 9.78 -4.70 -0.19
N SER A 15 9.04 -5.57 0.51
CA SER A 15 8.83 -6.96 0.10
C SER A 15 8.22 -7.10 -1.29
N TYR A 16 7.29 -6.22 -1.64
CA TYR A 16 6.60 -6.20 -2.92
C TYR A 16 7.57 -6.01 -4.10
N TYR A 17 8.46 -5.02 -4.00
CA TYR A 17 9.48 -4.76 -5.01
C TYR A 17 10.57 -5.82 -5.05
N LEU A 18 11.03 -6.30 -3.89
CA LEU A 18 12.03 -7.36 -3.86
C LEU A 18 11.51 -8.63 -4.55
N PHE A 19 10.22 -8.95 -4.36
CA PHE A 19 9.55 -10.02 -5.08
C PHE A 19 9.50 -9.73 -6.58
N GLY A 20 9.01 -8.56 -7.00
CA GLY A 20 8.96 -8.17 -8.42
C GLY A 20 10.31 -8.27 -9.11
N PHE A 21 11.39 -7.80 -8.47
CA PHE A 21 12.74 -7.92 -9.02
C PHE A 21 13.15 -9.38 -9.14
N SER A 22 12.84 -10.22 -8.14
CA SER A 22 13.20 -11.64 -8.17
C SER A 22 12.47 -12.45 -9.26
N GLN A 23 11.36 -11.94 -9.77
CA GLN A 23 10.63 -12.60 -10.87
C GLN A 23 11.28 -12.36 -12.23
N ARG A 24 12.18 -11.38 -12.35
CA ARG A 24 12.83 -10.99 -13.61
C ARG A 24 14.35 -11.12 -13.58
N PHE A 25 14.96 -11.01 -12.40
CA PHE A 25 16.40 -10.91 -12.22
C PHE A 25 16.94 -11.96 -11.26
N ASP A 26 18.21 -12.29 -11.46
CA ASP A 26 19.01 -13.00 -10.47
C ASP A 26 19.55 -11.98 -9.46
N LEU A 27 18.91 -11.92 -8.28
CA LEU A 27 19.24 -10.91 -7.28
C LEU A 27 20.58 -11.20 -6.61
N LYS A 28 21.50 -10.24 -6.69
CA LYS A 28 22.82 -10.31 -6.04
C LYS A 28 22.91 -9.28 -4.92
N TYR A 29 23.00 -9.73 -3.68
CA TYR A 29 23.28 -8.83 -2.58
C TYR A 29 24.75 -8.38 -2.62
N ARG A 30 24.98 -7.09 -2.93
CA ARG A 30 26.29 -6.45 -2.99
C ARG A 30 26.28 -5.17 -2.15
N PRO A 31 26.38 -5.30 -0.81
CA PRO A 31 26.24 -4.15 0.06
C PRO A 31 27.36 -3.13 -0.13
N GLU A 32 27.02 -1.85 0.02
CA GLU A 32 28.00 -0.77 0.09
C GLU A 32 27.97 -0.09 1.46
N ASN A 33 29.13 0.27 1.99
CA ASN A 33 29.26 0.86 3.33
C ASN A 33 28.39 2.13 3.49
N ARG A 34 28.29 2.96 2.43
CA ARG A 34 27.45 4.18 2.45
C ARG A 34 25.95 3.91 2.64
N PHE A 35 25.50 2.70 2.35
CA PHE A 35 24.09 2.30 2.46
C PHE A 35 23.78 1.46 3.71
N GLU A 36 24.79 1.07 4.49
CA GLU A 36 24.61 0.21 5.66
C GLU A 36 23.70 0.81 6.74
N ARG A 37 23.73 2.14 6.91
CA ARG A 37 22.81 2.86 7.83
C ARG A 37 21.32 2.71 7.46
N PHE A 38 21.02 2.32 6.22
CA PHE A 38 19.67 2.07 5.73
C PHE A 38 19.28 0.58 5.83
N ASN A 39 20.09 -0.27 6.45
CA ASN A 39 19.70 -1.65 6.73
C ASN A 39 18.51 -1.72 7.71
N ASN A 40 17.57 -2.62 7.41
CA ASN A 40 16.31 -2.81 8.11
C ASN A 40 15.48 -1.52 8.23
N ARG A 41 15.54 -0.68 7.20
CA ARG A 41 14.68 0.51 7.00
C ARG A 41 13.79 0.29 5.77
N PRO A 42 12.72 1.08 5.56
CA PRO A 42 11.79 0.90 4.45
C PRO A 42 12.33 1.41 3.10
N PHE A 43 13.65 1.31 2.91
CA PHE A 43 14.35 1.64 1.68
C PHE A 43 14.83 0.37 1.00
N LEU A 44 14.61 0.26 -0.30
CA LEU A 44 15.26 -0.73 -1.16
C LEU A 44 16.16 0.00 -2.14
N ILE A 45 17.47 -0.16 -1.97
CA ILE A 45 18.51 0.46 -2.77
C ILE A 45 19.09 -0.60 -3.68
N PHE A 46 19.13 -0.32 -4.97
CA PHE A 46 19.52 -1.30 -5.98
C PHE A 46 20.35 -0.66 -7.09
N ARG A 47 21.13 -1.47 -7.80
CA ARG A 47 21.85 -1.08 -9.00
C ARG A 47 21.42 -1.92 -10.19
N TYR A 48 21.14 -1.24 -11.29
CA TYR A 48 20.83 -1.84 -12.58
C TYR A 48 21.50 -1.04 -13.69
N LYS A 49 22.22 -1.72 -14.59
CA LYS A 49 22.96 -1.10 -15.73
C LYS A 49 23.82 0.12 -15.32
N GLY A 50 24.52 0.01 -14.20
CA GLY A 50 25.39 1.08 -13.67
C GLY A 50 24.65 2.23 -12.97
N LYS A 51 23.32 2.27 -13.03
CA LYS A 51 22.48 3.26 -12.36
C LYS A 51 21.99 2.77 -11.01
N ILE A 52 21.91 3.66 -10.02
CA ILE A 52 21.46 3.36 -8.67
C ILE A 52 20.09 3.99 -8.45
N GLY A 53 19.10 3.15 -8.14
CA GLY A 53 17.78 3.58 -7.73
C GLY A 53 17.53 3.30 -6.25
N VAL A 54 16.64 4.08 -5.65
CA VAL A 54 16.05 3.77 -4.35
C VAL A 54 14.54 3.80 -4.42
N ILE A 55 13.90 2.83 -3.76
CA ILE A 55 12.48 2.83 -3.46
C ILE A 55 12.30 3.16 -1.98
N ASP A 56 11.65 4.29 -1.69
CA ASP A 56 11.34 4.79 -0.35
C ASP A 56 9.86 4.58 0.00
N ASN A 57 9.63 3.72 0.99
CA ASN A 57 8.29 3.37 1.48
C ASN A 57 7.95 4.03 2.83
N ASN A 58 8.65 5.11 3.21
CA ASN A 58 8.28 5.87 4.41
C ASN A 58 7.00 6.68 4.22
N ASP A 59 6.41 7.07 5.35
CA ASP A 59 5.44 8.16 5.45
C ASP A 59 6.02 9.47 4.87
N PRO A 60 5.19 10.44 4.45
CA PRO A 60 5.61 11.62 3.70
C PRO A 60 6.40 12.66 4.52
N HIS A 61 7.62 12.32 4.94
CA HIS A 61 8.54 13.16 5.72
C HIS A 61 9.61 13.87 4.86
N GLY A 62 9.51 13.78 3.54
CA GLY A 62 10.55 14.22 2.61
C GLY A 62 11.67 13.18 2.44
N THR A 63 12.58 13.48 1.51
CA THR A 63 13.72 12.61 1.16
C THR A 63 14.81 12.66 2.22
N LYS A 64 15.72 11.67 2.18
CA LYS A 64 16.97 11.70 2.97
C LYS A 64 18.08 12.31 2.12
N PRO A 65 18.61 13.51 2.44
CA PRO A 65 19.54 14.23 1.55
C PRO A 65 20.76 13.40 1.16
N ASP A 66 21.33 12.73 2.15
CA ASP A 66 22.48 11.86 2.05
C ASP A 66 22.24 10.60 1.18
N LEU A 67 20.99 10.15 1.05
CA LEU A 67 20.59 9.09 0.13
C LEU A 67 20.25 9.66 -1.25
N TYR A 68 19.59 10.82 -1.31
CA TYR A 68 19.23 11.51 -2.54
C TYR A 68 20.46 11.87 -3.39
N ASP A 69 21.53 12.32 -2.75
CA ASP A 69 22.78 12.64 -3.41
C ASP A 69 23.52 11.39 -3.92
N ALA A 70 23.34 10.25 -3.24
CA ALA A 70 24.05 9.00 -3.52
C ALA A 70 23.43 8.13 -4.64
N VAL A 71 22.25 8.51 -5.16
CA VAL A 71 21.48 7.73 -6.15
C VAL A 71 21.21 8.54 -7.42
N ASP A 72 20.95 7.85 -8.53
CA ASP A 72 20.52 8.46 -9.79
C ASP A 72 19.05 8.86 -9.74
N LEU A 73 18.18 8.01 -9.21
CA LEU A 73 16.74 8.29 -9.03
C LEU A 73 16.20 7.84 -7.68
N TYR A 74 15.18 8.56 -7.23
CA TYR A 74 14.53 8.41 -5.93
C TYR A 74 13.04 8.19 -6.10
N PHE A 75 12.60 6.94 -6.01
CA PHE A 75 11.20 6.58 -6.14
C PHE A 75 10.53 6.62 -4.76
N VAL A 76 9.43 7.35 -4.62
CA VAL A 76 8.74 7.54 -3.35
C VAL A 76 7.30 7.05 -3.43
N THR A 77 6.88 6.31 -2.40
CA THR A 77 5.49 5.85 -2.29
C THR A 77 4.55 7.01 -1.96
N ASN A 78 5.01 7.94 -1.12
CA ASN A 78 4.20 9.05 -0.64
C ASN A 78 4.75 10.39 -1.15
N LYS A 79 4.64 10.63 -2.46
CA LYS A 79 4.98 11.93 -3.07
C LYS A 79 3.88 12.95 -2.76
N LEU A 80 3.93 13.58 -1.58
CA LEU A 80 2.87 14.48 -1.12
C LEU A 80 2.77 15.73 -2.02
N LYS A 81 1.58 16.00 -2.56
CA LYS A 81 1.32 17.15 -3.45
C LYS A 81 1.61 18.47 -2.73
N GLY A 82 2.29 19.39 -3.41
CA GLY A 82 2.58 20.73 -2.90
C GLY A 82 3.65 20.79 -1.80
N ASN A 83 4.34 19.69 -1.51
CA ASN A 83 5.45 19.67 -0.56
C ASN A 83 6.79 19.89 -1.29
N PRO A 84 7.53 20.98 -1.01
CA PRO A 84 8.77 21.32 -1.72
C PRO A 84 9.85 20.23 -1.67
N ASN A 85 9.85 19.39 -0.64
CA ASN A 85 10.82 18.29 -0.50
C ASN A 85 10.63 17.20 -1.57
N TYR A 86 9.47 17.16 -2.24
CA TYR A 86 9.13 16.20 -3.28
C TYR A 86 9.22 16.74 -4.71
N GLU A 87 9.49 18.03 -4.88
CA GLU A 87 9.59 18.70 -6.19
C GLU A 87 10.99 18.61 -6.82
N GLN A 88 11.88 17.83 -6.21
CA GLN A 88 13.26 17.67 -6.68
C GLN A 88 13.33 16.78 -7.92
N SER A 89 14.25 17.09 -8.84
CA SER A 89 14.28 16.51 -10.19
C SER A 89 14.48 14.98 -10.26
N LYS A 90 15.11 14.34 -9.27
CA LYS A 90 15.30 12.88 -9.23
C LYS A 90 14.10 12.13 -8.65
N ILE A 91 13.11 12.83 -8.09
CA ILE A 91 12.00 12.22 -7.36
C ILE A 91 10.93 11.75 -8.34
N ARG A 92 10.48 10.50 -8.19
CA ARG A 92 9.40 9.92 -9.00
C ARG A 92 8.37 9.27 -8.09
N PRO A 93 7.06 9.43 -8.36
CA PRO A 93 6.05 8.72 -7.60
C PRO A 93 6.07 7.22 -7.92
N LEU A 94 5.47 6.43 -7.03
CA LEU A 94 5.22 5.00 -7.20
C LEU A 94 3.71 4.73 -7.21
N PHE A 95 3.33 3.58 -7.75
CA PHE A 95 1.94 3.12 -7.67
C PHE A 95 1.64 2.54 -6.28
N PRO A 96 0.35 2.46 -5.91
CA PRO A 96 -0.06 1.76 -4.70
C PRO A 96 0.46 0.31 -4.71
N HIS A 97 0.89 -0.18 -3.54
CA HIS A 97 1.31 -1.57 -3.34
C HIS A 97 1.02 -1.97 -1.89
N TYR A 98 1.45 -3.17 -1.48
CA TYR A 98 1.32 -3.62 -0.09
C TYR A 98 2.42 -4.62 0.28
N PRO A 99 2.81 -4.72 1.56
CA PRO A 99 3.77 -5.72 1.99
C PRO A 99 3.26 -7.16 1.84
N ILE A 100 4.08 -8.03 1.28
CA ILE A 100 3.77 -9.44 1.01
C ILE A 100 4.77 -10.39 1.68
N ASN A 101 4.39 -11.65 1.83
CA ASN A 101 5.24 -12.67 2.41
C ASN A 101 6.26 -13.16 1.39
N ILE A 102 7.52 -12.80 1.63
CA ILE A 102 8.68 -13.19 0.81
C ILE A 102 9.75 -13.89 1.63
N LEU A 103 9.40 -14.54 2.73
CA LEU A 103 10.36 -15.04 3.72
C LEU A 103 11.47 -15.90 3.09
N GLY A 104 11.12 -16.84 2.22
CA GLY A 104 12.09 -17.70 1.54
C GLY A 104 13.02 -16.92 0.61
N LEU A 105 12.49 -15.96 -0.16
CA LEU A 105 13.29 -15.06 -0.99
C LEU A 105 14.22 -14.19 -0.15
N TYR A 106 13.71 -13.60 0.93
CA TYR A 106 14.46 -12.72 1.82
C TYR A 106 15.65 -13.44 2.46
N LEU A 107 15.43 -14.65 2.98
CA LEU A 107 16.50 -15.48 3.54
C LEU A 107 17.53 -15.90 2.47
N ARG A 108 17.07 -16.26 1.27
CA ARG A 108 17.95 -16.66 0.16
C ARG A 108 18.83 -15.50 -0.35
N THR A 109 18.26 -14.29 -0.46
CA THR A 109 18.98 -13.13 -1.01
C THR A 109 20.04 -12.60 -0.04
N PHE A 110 19.74 -12.56 1.26
CA PHE A 110 20.62 -11.91 2.26
C PHE A 110 21.41 -12.89 3.13
N GLY A 111 20.95 -14.13 3.27
CA GLY A 111 21.65 -15.21 3.98
C GLY A 111 22.24 -14.81 5.33
N VAL A 112 23.51 -15.14 5.53
CA VAL A 112 24.26 -14.85 6.77
C VAL A 112 24.43 -13.36 7.05
N SER A 113 24.29 -12.49 6.05
CA SER A 113 24.39 -11.04 6.24
C SER A 113 23.25 -10.49 7.09
N LEU A 114 22.10 -11.17 7.14
CA LEU A 114 21.00 -10.79 8.03
C LEU A 114 21.44 -10.77 9.49
N ILE A 115 22.14 -11.80 9.94
CA ILE A 115 22.62 -11.92 11.33
C ILE A 115 23.73 -10.92 11.61
N LYS A 116 24.61 -10.68 10.63
CA LYS A 116 25.76 -9.78 10.77
C LYS A 116 25.39 -8.28 10.75
N LYS A 117 24.39 -7.91 9.96
CA LYS A 117 24.08 -6.50 9.64
C LYS A 117 22.75 -5.99 10.17
N VAL A 118 21.91 -6.86 10.75
CA VAL A 118 20.63 -6.46 11.36
C VAL A 118 20.60 -6.89 12.83
N PRO A 119 20.29 -5.97 13.78
CA PRO A 119 20.16 -6.33 15.18
C PRO A 119 19.14 -7.48 15.39
N LEU A 120 19.49 -8.47 16.20
CA LEU A 120 18.71 -9.70 16.37
C LEU A 120 17.22 -9.46 16.67
N LYS A 121 16.90 -8.54 17.59
CA LYS A 121 15.50 -8.18 17.93
C LYS A 121 14.73 -7.66 16.70
N LYS A 122 15.38 -6.85 15.86
CA LYS A 122 14.79 -6.33 14.62
C LYS A 122 14.63 -7.41 13.56
N LEU A 123 15.62 -8.31 13.44
CA LEU A 123 15.56 -9.45 12.52
C LEU A 123 14.41 -10.39 12.88
N ILE A 124 14.28 -10.80 14.15
CA ILE A 124 13.17 -11.65 14.61
C ILE A 124 11.82 -10.99 14.31
N HIS A 125 11.69 -9.69 14.61
CA HIS A 125 10.48 -8.93 14.29
C HIS A 125 10.21 -8.92 12.78
N GLN A 126 11.21 -8.68 11.95
CA GLN A 126 11.12 -8.68 10.49
C GLN A 126 10.62 -10.03 9.95
N LEU A 127 11.19 -11.15 10.40
CA LEU A 127 10.78 -12.49 9.98
C LEU A 127 9.34 -12.82 10.44
N HIS A 128 8.97 -12.40 11.65
CA HIS A 128 7.61 -12.55 12.19
C HIS A 128 6.58 -11.78 11.37
N ILE A 129 6.86 -10.52 11.04
CA ILE A 129 5.96 -9.69 10.23
C ILE A 129 5.82 -10.28 8.82
N LEU A 130 6.91 -10.65 8.15
CA LEU A 130 6.86 -11.25 6.81
C LEU A 130 5.98 -12.52 6.79
N ARG A 131 6.15 -13.41 7.79
CA ARG A 131 5.34 -14.65 7.88
C ARG A 131 3.84 -14.38 8.02
N LYS A 132 3.46 -13.26 8.66
CA LYS A 132 2.07 -12.85 8.85
C LYS A 132 1.44 -12.19 7.62
N ARG A 133 2.24 -11.75 6.63
CA ARG A 133 1.71 -11.12 5.42
C ARG A 133 1.05 -12.14 4.49
N PRO A 134 0.10 -11.70 3.64
CA PRO A 134 -0.41 -12.54 2.55
C PRO A 134 0.70 -12.84 1.55
N VAL A 135 0.62 -14.00 0.90
CA VAL A 135 1.43 -14.27 -0.30
C VAL A 135 0.78 -13.52 -1.45
N PHE A 136 1.58 -12.95 -2.35
CA PHE A 136 1.04 -12.34 -3.55
C PHE A 136 0.47 -13.42 -4.47
N SER A 137 -0.80 -13.30 -4.81
CA SER A 137 -1.45 -14.08 -5.87
C SER A 137 -2.34 -13.17 -6.71
N MET A 138 -2.42 -13.48 -7.99
CA MET A 138 -3.42 -12.92 -8.88
C MET A 138 -4.57 -13.93 -8.93
N ASP A 139 -5.47 -13.84 -7.96
CA ASP A 139 -6.63 -14.73 -7.92
C ASP A 139 -7.53 -14.47 -9.14
N LYS A 140 -8.27 -15.50 -9.55
CA LYS A 140 -9.22 -15.39 -10.65
C LYS A 140 -10.34 -14.45 -10.26
N LYS A 141 -10.69 -13.56 -11.18
CA LYS A 141 -11.84 -12.65 -11.08
C LYS A 141 -13.11 -13.44 -10.72
N SER A 142 -13.65 -13.21 -9.53
CA SER A 142 -15.02 -13.59 -9.18
C SER A 142 -15.75 -12.33 -8.72
N TYR A 143 -16.47 -11.70 -9.63
CA TYR A 143 -17.36 -10.61 -9.27
C TYR A 143 -18.55 -11.19 -8.51
N SER A 144 -18.88 -10.59 -7.37
CA SER A 144 -20.10 -10.90 -6.62
C SER A 144 -20.72 -9.62 -6.11
N PHE A 145 -22.02 -9.47 -6.34
CA PHE A 145 -22.82 -8.40 -5.77
C PHE A 145 -23.63 -8.98 -4.60
N HIS A 146 -23.40 -8.48 -3.39
CA HIS A 146 -24.00 -8.93 -2.14
C HIS A 146 -24.02 -7.77 -1.14
N ASN A 147 -24.64 -7.94 0.03
CA ASN A 147 -24.75 -6.87 1.03
C ASN A 147 -23.61 -6.78 2.05
N TYR A 148 -22.63 -7.68 2.02
CA TYR A 148 -21.54 -7.66 3.00
C TYR A 148 -20.58 -6.48 2.78
N VAL A 149 -20.33 -5.70 3.84
CA VAL A 149 -19.33 -4.62 3.86
C VAL A 149 -18.39 -4.80 5.04
N PHE A 150 -17.09 -4.85 4.76
CA PHE A 150 -16.05 -4.97 5.78
C PHE A 150 -15.19 -3.71 5.86
N PHE A 151 -15.05 -3.15 7.07
CA PHE A 151 -14.09 -2.09 7.31
C PHE A 151 -13.55 -2.11 8.74
N SER A 152 -12.23 -2.26 8.89
CA SER A 152 -11.56 -2.13 10.19
C SER A 152 -10.36 -1.21 10.07
N SER A 153 -10.05 -0.35 11.04
CA SER A 153 -8.91 0.56 10.94
C SER A 153 -8.30 0.92 12.30
N ASN A 154 -7.08 1.45 12.30
CA ASN A 154 -6.47 1.98 13.52
C ASN A 154 -6.93 3.41 13.78
N LEU A 155 -7.01 3.75 15.07
CA LEU A 155 -7.24 5.09 15.58
C LEU A 155 -5.93 5.84 15.83
N TRP A 156 -5.81 7.06 15.28
CA TRP A 156 -4.59 7.87 15.33
C TRP A 156 -4.81 9.23 16.01
N LYS A 157 -4.13 9.47 17.15
CA LYS A 157 -4.24 10.70 17.95
C LYS A 157 -3.99 11.99 17.18
N LYS A 158 -3.12 11.94 16.17
CA LYS A 158 -2.70 13.10 15.39
C LYS A 158 -3.47 13.26 14.08
N GLU A 159 -4.47 12.42 13.83
CA GLU A 159 -5.22 12.40 12.58
C GLU A 159 -6.75 12.45 12.84
N PRO A 160 -7.27 13.50 13.50
CA PRO A 160 -8.67 13.57 13.91
C PRO A 160 -9.62 13.52 12.71
N LEU A 161 -9.30 14.22 11.60
CA LEU A 161 -10.10 14.20 10.37
C LEU A 161 -10.18 12.78 9.78
N THR A 162 -9.04 12.09 9.70
CA THR A 162 -8.95 10.70 9.22
C THR A 162 -9.78 9.75 10.09
N ASN A 163 -9.80 9.94 11.42
CA ASN A 163 -10.65 9.14 12.30
C ASN A 163 -12.12 9.47 12.08
N GLN A 164 -12.48 10.75 11.92
CA GLN A 164 -13.86 11.19 11.68
C GLN A 164 -14.43 10.60 10.39
N ILE A 165 -13.73 10.75 9.27
CA ILE A 165 -14.16 10.18 7.96
C ILE A 165 -14.47 8.69 8.07
N ARG A 166 -13.64 7.96 8.82
CA ARG A 166 -13.80 6.52 9.03
C ARG A 166 -14.98 6.20 9.94
N ALA A 167 -15.19 6.99 10.99
CA ALA A 167 -16.36 6.86 11.85
C ALA A 167 -17.65 7.13 11.08
N ASP A 168 -17.69 8.21 10.28
CA ASP A 168 -18.84 8.56 9.46
C ASP A 168 -19.18 7.44 8.45
N PHE A 169 -18.17 6.82 7.84
CA PHE A 169 -18.38 5.70 6.94
C PHE A 169 -18.96 4.48 7.66
N MET A 170 -18.45 4.16 8.86
CA MET A 170 -18.97 3.05 9.67
C MET A 170 -20.40 3.32 10.12
N GLN A 171 -20.69 4.55 10.55
CA GLN A 171 -22.04 4.98 10.89
C GLN A 171 -22.99 4.84 9.71
N ALA A 172 -22.62 5.37 8.54
CA ALA A 172 -23.44 5.25 7.33
C ALA A 172 -23.70 3.77 6.95
N CYS A 173 -22.70 2.89 7.11
CA CYS A 173 -22.87 1.47 6.86
C CYS A 173 -23.78 0.78 7.88
N GLN A 174 -23.78 1.23 9.14
CA GLN A 174 -24.61 0.68 10.22
C GLN A 174 -26.07 1.16 10.15
N GLU A 175 -26.30 2.37 9.63
CA GLU A 175 -27.63 2.97 9.49
C GLU A 175 -28.37 2.50 8.23
N ASP A 176 -27.67 1.95 7.23
CA ASP A 176 -28.27 1.45 6.00
C ASP A 176 -28.69 -0.03 6.13
N GLU A 177 -30.00 -0.28 6.18
CA GLU A 177 -30.59 -1.62 6.35
C GLU A 177 -30.23 -2.61 5.22
N ARG A 178 -29.73 -2.11 4.07
CA ARG A 178 -29.28 -2.96 2.95
C ARG A 178 -27.90 -3.53 3.20
N ILE A 179 -27.14 -3.05 4.17
CA ILE A 179 -25.74 -3.38 4.41
C ILE A 179 -25.60 -4.32 5.62
N ASN A 180 -24.86 -5.41 5.43
CA ASN A 180 -24.37 -6.27 6.50
C ASN A 180 -22.94 -5.84 6.87
N PHE A 181 -22.82 -4.89 7.81
CA PHE A 181 -21.54 -4.33 8.20
C PHE A 181 -20.76 -5.20 9.20
N GLU A 182 -19.48 -5.45 8.93
CA GLU A 182 -18.52 -6.04 9.87
C GLU A 182 -17.27 -5.18 9.99
N GLY A 183 -16.83 -4.92 11.23
CA GLY A 183 -15.56 -4.29 11.51
C GLY A 183 -15.63 -3.25 12.62
N GLY A 184 -14.85 -2.19 12.49
CA GLY A 184 -14.67 -1.18 13.53
C GLY A 184 -13.21 -0.77 13.76
N PHE A 185 -13.01 0.20 14.64
CA PHE A 185 -11.70 0.62 15.09
C PHE A 185 -11.01 -0.46 15.93
N VAL A 186 -9.74 -0.68 15.64
CA VAL A 186 -8.88 -1.56 16.46
C VAL A 186 -8.64 -0.89 17.80
N LYS A 187 -8.94 -1.61 18.89
CA LYS A 187 -8.69 -1.15 20.25
C LYS A 187 -7.22 -0.74 20.43
N ARG A 188 -7.02 0.48 20.93
CA ARG A 188 -5.68 1.01 21.20
C ARG A 188 -5.12 0.41 22.49
N GLY A 189 -3.79 0.26 22.53
CA GLY A 189 -3.11 -0.28 23.71
C GLY A 189 -3.21 0.59 24.96
N ASP A 190 -3.46 1.90 24.80
CA ASP A 190 -3.70 2.84 25.89
C ASP A 190 -5.18 3.00 26.26
N GLY A 191 -6.08 2.27 25.60
CA GLY A 191 -7.53 2.29 25.88
C GLY A 191 -8.28 3.56 25.44
N ASP A 192 -7.56 4.59 24.98
CA ASP A 192 -8.13 5.86 24.58
C ASP A 192 -8.81 5.75 23.21
N ALA A 193 -10.15 5.73 23.18
CA ALA A 193 -10.94 5.66 21.96
C ALA A 193 -11.16 7.02 21.27
N MET A 194 -10.66 8.13 21.86
CA MET A 194 -10.72 9.49 21.28
C MET A 194 -12.14 9.93 20.87
N GLY A 195 -13.16 9.51 21.62
CA GLY A 195 -14.56 9.82 21.34
C GLY A 195 -15.28 8.85 20.40
N PHE A 196 -14.62 7.80 19.90
CA PHE A 196 -15.19 6.83 18.97
C PHE A 196 -15.49 5.46 19.60
N SER A 197 -15.83 5.43 20.89
CA SER A 197 -16.03 4.19 21.65
C SER A 197 -17.05 3.24 21.01
N ASP A 198 -18.13 3.79 20.45
CA ASP A 198 -19.22 3.01 19.83
C ASP A 198 -18.79 2.29 18.55
N PHE A 199 -17.69 2.74 17.93
CA PHE A 199 -17.13 2.15 16.72
C PHE A 199 -15.93 1.23 17.01
N VAL A 200 -15.52 1.04 18.27
CA VAL A 200 -14.41 0.16 18.60
C VAL A 200 -14.84 -1.31 18.47
N SER A 201 -14.11 -2.07 17.67
CA SER A 201 -14.34 -3.50 17.48
C SER A 201 -13.69 -4.31 18.59
N GLU A 202 -14.45 -5.26 19.15
CA GLU A 202 -13.94 -6.30 20.05
C GLU A 202 -13.08 -7.35 19.31
N LYS A 203 -13.32 -7.52 18.00
CA LYS A 203 -12.52 -8.41 17.15
C LYS A 203 -11.24 -7.73 16.70
N ILE A 204 -10.13 -8.47 16.75
CA ILE A 204 -8.87 -8.10 16.11
C ILE A 204 -8.71 -8.97 14.87
N TYR A 205 -8.52 -8.35 13.71
CA TYR A 205 -8.34 -9.03 12.43
C TYR A 205 -6.85 -9.14 12.08
N PRO A 206 -6.23 -10.34 12.11
CA PRO A 206 -4.87 -10.52 11.63
C PRO A 206 -4.75 -10.16 10.15
N PRO A 207 -3.57 -9.76 9.64
CA PRO A 207 -3.42 -9.26 8.26
C PRO A 207 -4.01 -10.17 7.17
N LYS A 208 -3.86 -11.50 7.28
CA LYS A 208 -4.45 -12.45 6.31
C LYS A 208 -5.97 -12.46 6.35
N VAL A 209 -6.56 -12.42 7.54
CA VAL A 209 -8.02 -12.38 7.72
C VAL A 209 -8.56 -11.05 7.23
N PHE A 210 -7.89 -9.95 7.57
CA PHE A 210 -8.23 -8.61 7.09
C PHE A 210 -8.25 -8.56 5.55
N SER A 211 -7.21 -9.10 4.90
CA SER A 211 -7.08 -9.13 3.44
C SER A 211 -8.18 -9.99 2.79
N ASP A 212 -8.47 -11.17 3.37
CA ASP A 212 -9.55 -12.05 2.91
C ASP A 212 -10.94 -11.38 3.02
N LEU A 213 -11.28 -10.79 4.17
CA LEU A 213 -12.55 -10.08 4.34
C LEU A 213 -12.65 -8.84 3.46
N SER A 214 -11.54 -8.11 3.30
CA SER A 214 -11.45 -6.95 2.39
C SER A 214 -11.70 -7.34 0.94
N SER A 215 -11.26 -8.52 0.51
CA SER A 215 -11.51 -8.99 -0.87
C SER A 215 -12.96 -9.37 -1.13
N LYS A 216 -13.72 -9.62 -0.06
CA LYS A 216 -15.14 -10.03 -0.09
C LYS A 216 -16.09 -8.88 0.20
N THR A 217 -15.62 -7.67 0.48
CA THR A 217 -16.50 -6.52 0.73
C THR A 217 -17.15 -6.08 -0.58
N LEU A 218 -18.42 -5.63 -0.52
CA LEU A 218 -19.12 -5.08 -1.68
C LEU A 218 -18.36 -3.86 -2.19
N PHE A 219 -18.15 -2.89 -1.30
CA PHE A 219 -17.34 -1.72 -1.54
C PHE A 219 -16.42 -1.44 -0.36
N ALA A 220 -15.36 -0.67 -0.60
CA ALA A 220 -14.36 -0.30 0.39
C ALA A 220 -14.15 1.21 0.44
N LEU A 221 -13.90 1.72 1.64
CA LEU A 221 -13.43 3.09 1.84
C LEU A 221 -11.91 3.18 1.69
N ASN A 222 -11.46 4.10 0.85
CA ASN A 222 -10.09 4.61 0.85
C ASN A 222 -10.08 6.10 1.27
N ASN A 223 -9.14 6.45 2.13
CA ASN A 223 -8.91 7.85 2.51
C ASN A 223 -7.42 8.06 2.80
N PRO A 224 -6.89 9.28 2.63
CA PRO A 224 -5.53 9.59 3.04
C PRO A 224 -5.28 9.13 4.49
N ALA A 225 -4.16 8.45 4.70
CA ALA A 225 -3.78 7.89 5.99
C ALA A 225 -2.97 8.93 6.80
N VAL A 226 -2.01 8.44 7.60
CA VAL A 226 -1.15 9.30 8.43
C VAL A 226 -0.37 10.27 7.55
N LEU A 227 -0.41 11.57 7.87
CA LEU A 227 0.26 12.64 7.11
C LEU A 227 -0.10 12.71 5.61
N GLY A 228 -1.27 12.21 5.21
CA GLY A 228 -1.68 12.17 3.81
C GLY A 228 -1.08 11.03 3.00
N ALA A 229 -0.45 10.04 3.64
CA ALA A 229 0.08 8.85 2.98
C ALA A 229 -1.03 8.06 2.25
N VAL A 230 -0.66 7.36 1.16
CA VAL A 230 -1.55 6.39 0.55
C VAL A 230 -1.72 5.18 1.47
N SER A 231 -2.95 4.71 1.61
CA SER A 231 -3.22 3.48 2.33
C SER A 231 -2.73 2.28 1.54
N TRP A 232 -1.98 1.38 2.17
CA TRP A 232 -1.61 0.09 1.59
C TRP A 232 -2.83 -0.73 1.12
N ARG A 233 -3.99 -0.47 1.71
CA ARG A 233 -5.24 -1.16 1.39
C ARG A 233 -5.77 -0.81 0.01
N LEU A 234 -5.47 0.39 -0.50
CA LEU A 234 -5.90 0.79 -1.84
C LEU A 234 -5.44 -0.24 -2.86
N ALA A 235 -4.18 -0.65 -2.79
CA ALA A 235 -3.64 -1.67 -3.68
C ALA A 235 -4.26 -3.06 -3.45
N GLU A 236 -4.62 -3.41 -2.21
CA GLU A 236 -5.36 -4.66 -1.94
C GLU A 236 -6.76 -4.62 -2.56
N TYR A 237 -7.50 -3.53 -2.41
CA TYR A 237 -8.84 -3.34 -2.98
C TYR A 237 -8.82 -3.36 -4.51
N LEU A 238 -7.87 -2.65 -5.11
CA LEU A 238 -7.69 -2.65 -6.56
C LEU A 238 -7.32 -4.07 -7.06
N SER A 239 -6.49 -4.80 -6.31
CA SER A 239 -6.16 -6.18 -6.63
C SER A 239 -7.40 -7.07 -6.58
N SER A 240 -8.27 -6.98 -5.58
CA SER A 240 -9.50 -7.78 -5.56
C SER A 240 -10.56 -7.32 -6.57
N GLY A 241 -10.38 -6.17 -7.22
CA GLY A 241 -11.42 -5.55 -8.03
C GLY A 241 -12.60 -5.07 -7.19
N THR A 242 -12.36 -4.70 -5.94
CA THR A 242 -13.39 -4.17 -5.04
C THR A 242 -13.78 -2.77 -5.51
N PHE A 243 -15.07 -2.43 -5.42
CA PHE A 243 -15.52 -1.05 -5.65
C PHE A 243 -14.93 -0.13 -4.58
N VAL A 244 -14.15 0.87 -4.98
CA VAL A 244 -13.49 1.78 -4.02
C VAL A 244 -14.20 3.13 -4.01
N ILE A 245 -14.77 3.48 -2.86
CA ILE A 245 -15.18 4.84 -2.50
C ILE A 245 -13.96 5.53 -1.92
N SER A 246 -13.50 6.62 -2.53
CA SER A 246 -12.24 7.26 -2.13
C SER A 246 -12.38 8.75 -1.92
N TYR A 247 -11.72 9.26 -0.88
CA TYR A 247 -11.32 10.67 -0.90
C TYR A 247 -10.16 10.86 -1.90
N PRO A 248 -10.02 12.03 -2.53
CA PRO A 248 -8.90 12.31 -3.42
C PRO A 248 -7.54 12.06 -2.74
N GLU A 249 -6.59 11.50 -3.49
CA GLU A 249 -5.27 11.23 -2.95
C GLU A 249 -4.50 12.54 -2.69
N ALA A 250 -3.94 12.65 -1.49
CA ALA A 250 -3.01 13.74 -1.16
C ALA A 250 -1.63 13.57 -1.82
N ILE A 251 -1.35 12.38 -2.36
CA ILE A 251 -0.09 12.05 -3.06
C ILE A 251 -0.26 12.11 -4.58
N GLU A 252 0.84 12.31 -5.28
CA GLU A 252 0.93 12.13 -6.72
C GLU A 252 1.09 10.64 -7.07
N LEU A 253 0.30 10.18 -8.04
CA LEU A 253 0.44 8.87 -8.67
C LEU A 253 1.08 9.03 -10.06
N PRO A 254 1.86 8.05 -10.55
CA PRO A 254 2.43 8.14 -11.90
C PRO A 254 1.36 8.25 -13.00
N VAL A 255 0.23 7.58 -12.80
CA VAL A 255 -0.99 7.72 -13.61
C VAL A 255 -2.13 7.88 -12.61
N ALA A 256 -3.00 8.86 -12.78
CA ALA A 256 -4.17 9.04 -11.92
C ALA A 256 -5.28 8.03 -12.28
N MET A 257 -6.09 7.64 -11.30
CA MET A 257 -7.34 6.92 -11.52
C MET A 257 -8.43 7.91 -11.92
N GLU A 258 -9.40 7.48 -12.73
CA GLU A 258 -10.51 8.32 -13.19
C GLU A 258 -11.79 8.02 -12.40
N HIS A 259 -12.47 9.08 -11.95
CA HIS A 259 -13.77 8.98 -11.31
C HIS A 259 -14.77 8.27 -12.25
N GLY A 260 -15.50 7.29 -11.73
CA GLY A 260 -16.53 6.60 -12.52
C GLY A 260 -15.97 5.51 -13.45
N LYS A 261 -14.65 5.26 -13.44
CA LYS A 261 -14.02 4.17 -14.20
C LYS A 261 -13.27 3.20 -13.30
N GLU A 262 -12.19 3.64 -12.65
CA GLU A 262 -11.39 2.79 -11.78
C GLU A 262 -11.75 2.95 -10.30
N ILE A 263 -12.37 4.10 -9.96
CA ILE A 263 -12.62 4.52 -8.57
C ILE A 263 -13.81 5.47 -8.53
N HIS A 264 -14.50 5.55 -7.39
CA HIS A 264 -15.52 6.55 -7.15
C HIS A 264 -15.05 7.53 -6.08
N TYR A 265 -14.76 8.76 -6.50
CA TYR A 265 -14.33 9.83 -5.58
C TYR A 265 -15.50 10.51 -4.88
N VAL A 266 -15.31 10.81 -3.59
CA VAL A 266 -16.20 11.63 -2.74
C VAL A 266 -15.38 12.74 -2.10
N GLU A 267 -16.03 13.88 -1.79
CA GLU A 267 -15.35 15.03 -1.18
C GLU A 267 -15.73 15.18 0.30
N LYS A 268 -16.89 14.65 0.70
CA LYS A 268 -17.44 14.81 2.06
C LYS A 268 -18.12 13.54 2.54
N SER A 269 -18.15 13.35 3.86
CA SER A 269 -18.80 12.17 4.46
C SER A 269 -20.31 12.12 4.19
N ASN A 270 -20.95 13.26 3.99
CA ASN A 270 -22.39 13.32 3.67
C ASN A 270 -22.72 12.68 2.31
N ASP A 271 -21.71 12.48 1.44
CA ASP A 271 -21.90 11.89 0.13
C ASP A 271 -22.16 10.37 0.24
N PHE A 272 -21.79 9.70 1.35
CA PHE A 272 -21.86 8.25 1.46
C PHE A 272 -23.25 7.67 1.18
N LYS A 273 -24.31 8.31 1.66
CA LYS A 273 -25.68 7.84 1.43
C LYS A 273 -26.01 7.82 -0.07
N GLU A 274 -25.68 8.90 -0.78
CA GLU A 274 -25.94 9.01 -2.22
C GLU A 274 -25.13 7.97 -3.01
N VAL A 275 -23.89 7.71 -2.59
CA VAL A 275 -23.07 6.65 -3.20
C VAL A 275 -23.64 5.26 -2.94
N PHE A 276 -24.15 4.99 -1.73
CA PHE A 276 -24.76 3.69 -1.41
C PHE A 276 -26.03 3.49 -2.23
N ASP A 277 -26.88 4.52 -2.34
CA ASP A 277 -28.06 4.48 -3.20
C ASP A 277 -27.67 4.17 -4.66
N LEU A 278 -26.65 4.86 -5.20
CA LEU A 278 -26.14 4.59 -6.54
C LEU A 278 -25.64 3.14 -6.73
N ILE A 279 -24.91 2.59 -5.75
CA ILE A 279 -24.40 1.23 -5.80
C ILE A 279 -25.54 0.20 -5.82
N PHE A 280 -26.54 0.37 -4.95
CA PHE A 280 -27.65 -0.57 -4.84
C PHE A 280 -28.67 -0.44 -5.99
N ASP A 281 -28.90 0.76 -6.48
CA ASP A 281 -29.84 1.02 -7.58
C ASP A 281 -29.22 0.73 -8.95
N THR A 282 -27.88 0.76 -9.06
CA THR A 282 -27.15 0.55 -10.32
C THR A 282 -26.04 -0.50 -10.20
N PRO A 283 -26.35 -1.80 -10.07
CA PRO A 283 -25.35 -2.87 -9.99
C PRO A 283 -24.38 -2.93 -11.18
N ASP A 284 -24.79 -2.50 -12.37
CA ASP A 284 -23.92 -2.42 -13.55
C ASP A 284 -22.82 -1.37 -13.39
N TYR A 285 -23.14 -0.24 -12.75
CA TYR A 285 -22.15 0.78 -12.42
C TYR A 285 -21.14 0.23 -11.40
N HIS A 286 -21.63 -0.46 -10.37
CA HIS A 286 -20.77 -1.15 -9.41
C HIS A 286 -19.82 -2.15 -10.09
N HIS A 287 -20.36 -2.96 -11.01
CA HIS A 287 -19.57 -3.91 -11.79
C HIS A 287 -18.53 -3.20 -12.68
N ALA A 288 -18.89 -2.11 -13.34
CA ALA A 288 -17.96 -1.34 -14.18
C ALA A 288 -16.75 -0.83 -13.38
N ILE A 289 -16.98 -0.25 -12.20
CA ILE A 289 -15.90 0.20 -11.30
C ILE A 289 -15.05 -0.98 -10.82
N SER A 290 -15.68 -2.09 -10.43
CA SER A 290 -14.97 -3.31 -10.02
C SER A 290 -14.00 -3.82 -11.11
N ILE A 291 -14.44 -3.80 -12.37
CA ILE A 291 -13.60 -4.15 -13.52
C ILE A 291 -12.47 -3.14 -13.70
N GLY A 292 -12.78 -1.85 -13.66
CA GLY A 292 -11.80 -0.78 -13.85
C GLY A 292 -10.70 -0.80 -12.77
N ALA A 293 -11.08 -0.95 -11.51
CA ALA A 293 -10.18 -1.09 -10.37
C ALA A 293 -9.16 -2.22 -10.59
N ARG A 294 -9.64 -3.40 -10.99
CA ARG A 294 -8.79 -4.56 -11.28
C ARG A 294 -7.90 -4.33 -12.51
N ALA A 295 -8.45 -3.77 -13.58
CA ALA A 295 -7.69 -3.48 -14.80
C ALA A 295 -6.55 -2.49 -14.53
N TYR A 296 -6.79 -1.48 -13.70
CA TYR A 296 -5.77 -0.55 -13.23
C TYR A 296 -4.67 -1.26 -12.44
N PHE A 297 -5.05 -2.14 -11.49
CA PHE A 297 -4.08 -2.91 -10.72
C PHE A 297 -3.21 -3.80 -11.61
N GLU A 298 -3.83 -4.55 -12.53
CA GLU A 298 -3.16 -5.44 -13.46
C GLU A 298 -2.16 -4.69 -14.34
N LYS A 299 -2.56 -3.51 -14.81
CA LYS A 299 -1.74 -2.69 -15.70
C LYS A 299 -0.57 -2.02 -15.00
N TYR A 300 -0.77 -1.51 -13.77
CA TYR A 300 0.20 -0.61 -13.15
C TYR A 300 0.75 -1.08 -11.80
N CYS A 301 -0.05 -1.80 -11.00
CA CYS A 301 0.26 -2.02 -9.59
C CYS A 301 0.85 -3.41 -9.29
N THR A 302 0.86 -4.36 -10.21
CA THR A 302 1.48 -5.69 -9.98
C THR A 302 2.99 -5.56 -9.67
N PRO A 303 3.60 -6.53 -8.95
CA PRO A 303 5.04 -6.47 -8.65
C PRO A 303 5.90 -6.31 -9.91
N GLN A 304 5.53 -6.99 -10.99
CA GLN A 304 6.22 -6.94 -12.27
C GLN A 304 6.00 -5.59 -12.98
N ALA A 305 4.78 -5.07 -13.02
CA ALA A 305 4.49 -3.77 -13.63
C ALA A 305 5.24 -2.63 -12.95
N GLN A 306 5.29 -2.63 -11.61
CA GLN A 306 5.99 -1.60 -10.87
C GLN A 306 7.51 -1.68 -11.03
N VAL A 307 8.07 -2.88 -11.05
CA VAL A 307 9.50 -3.05 -11.35
C VAL A 307 9.82 -2.64 -12.78
N GLN A 308 8.95 -2.93 -13.74
CA GLN A 308 9.12 -2.46 -15.12
C GLN A 308 9.16 -0.93 -15.18
N TYR A 309 8.16 -0.26 -14.61
CA TYR A 309 8.08 1.20 -14.51
C TYR A 309 9.35 1.80 -13.88
N VAL A 310 9.78 1.27 -12.73
CA VAL A 310 10.98 1.75 -12.03
C VAL A 310 12.23 1.64 -12.90
N LEU A 311 12.40 0.51 -13.61
CA LEU A 311 13.59 0.27 -14.41
C LEU A 311 13.61 1.07 -15.71
N GLU A 312 12.47 1.19 -16.40
CA GLU A 312 12.34 2.02 -17.61
C GLU A 312 12.72 3.47 -17.32
N ILE A 313 12.23 4.03 -16.21
CA ILE A 313 12.60 5.40 -15.83
C ILE A 313 14.07 5.50 -15.41
N LEU A 314 14.60 4.50 -14.69
CA LEU A 314 15.97 4.53 -14.19
C LEU A 314 17.02 4.55 -15.30
N VAL A 315 16.79 3.79 -16.37
CA VAL A 315 17.75 3.70 -17.49
C VAL A 315 17.40 4.61 -18.65
N GLY A 316 16.23 5.27 -18.60
CA GLY A 316 15.62 5.97 -19.72
C GLY A 316 14.96 4.95 -20.66
N SER A 317 13.71 5.19 -21.04
CA SER A 317 13.10 4.47 -22.16
C SER A 317 13.93 4.75 -23.41
N ASN A 318 14.53 3.71 -24.00
CA ASN A 318 15.15 3.81 -25.32
C ASN A 318 14.12 4.23 -26.37
#